data_AF-A0A7W9QG62-F1
#
_entry.id   AF-A0A7W9QG62-F1
#
_cell.length_a   1.000
_cell.length_b   1.000
_cell.length_c   1.000
_cell.angle_alpha   90.00
_cell.angle_beta   90.00
_cell.angle_gamma   90.00
#
_symmetry.space_group_name_H-M   'P 1'
#
loop_
_entity.id
_entity.type
_entity.pdbx_description
1 polymer ?
#
loop_
_entity_poly.entity_id
_entity_poly.type
_entity_poly.pdbx_seq_one_letter_code
_entity_poly.pdbx_strand_id
1 'polypeptide(L)'
;MPTLSTSTVTAATNSYITAIADTPQQIEAAQRLRYQVFGEEKGATLQSSATGLDVDEFDAVMDHLIVSDRATGEVVGTYRLLPPGRGNRLFSEGEFDLRGLPLDVRSSLVEAGRACVHQDHRSGAVINLMWAGLARYVLLSGHRYLAGCASVPLADGGQAASNAWLLGTTRHAAPPELRVQPRVPWSPSLSPSPSPDAQPSYATLPPLLRGYLRVGAWMCGAPHHERDFDDADFFVVLDTERMNDRYRRYFLGEAQ
;
A
#
# COMPACT_ATOMS: atom_id res chain seq x y z
N MET A 1 -44.59 -5.70 -37.81
CA MET A 1 -44.37 -5.37 -36.38
C MET A 1 -43.19 -6.22 -35.90
N PRO A 2 -41.96 -5.70 -35.84
CA PRO A 2 -40.83 -6.47 -35.32
C PRO A 2 -40.85 -6.40 -33.78
N THR A 3 -40.90 -7.56 -33.14
CA THR A 3 -40.76 -7.72 -31.69
C THR A 3 -39.30 -7.49 -31.30
N LEU A 4 -39.03 -6.38 -30.62
CA LEU A 4 -37.76 -6.12 -29.97
C LEU A 4 -37.57 -7.12 -28.82
N SER A 5 -36.65 -8.08 -28.98
CA SER A 5 -36.14 -8.86 -27.86
C SER A 5 -35.34 -7.95 -26.95
N THR A 6 -35.87 -7.72 -25.75
CA THR A 6 -35.19 -6.95 -24.72
C THR A 6 -34.11 -7.84 -24.12
N SER A 7 -32.86 -7.70 -24.58
CA SER A 7 -31.71 -8.24 -23.87
C SER A 7 -31.64 -7.55 -22.51
N THR A 8 -31.87 -8.30 -21.45
CA THR A 8 -31.70 -7.85 -20.07
C THR A 8 -30.23 -7.54 -19.85
N VAL A 9 -29.84 -6.27 -20.00
CA VAL A 9 -28.53 -5.80 -19.52
C VAL A 9 -28.61 -5.81 -18.01
N THR A 10 -28.10 -6.90 -17.41
CA THR A 10 -27.94 -6.99 -15.97
C THR A 10 -26.79 -6.06 -15.60
N ALA A 11 -27.11 -4.88 -15.08
CA ALA A 11 -26.11 -4.01 -14.48
C ALA A 11 -25.56 -4.73 -13.24
N ALA A 12 -24.30 -5.22 -13.34
CA ALA A 12 -23.63 -5.91 -12.25
C ALA A 12 -23.42 -4.94 -11.09
N THR A 13 -24.35 -4.99 -10.13
CA THR A 13 -24.30 -4.17 -8.92
C THR A 13 -23.51 -4.95 -7.86
N ASN A 14 -22.24 -4.54 -7.72
CA ASN A 14 -21.30 -4.84 -6.64
C ASN A 14 -20.72 -6.27 -6.56
N SER A 15 -19.84 -6.63 -7.51
CA SER A 15 -19.16 -7.95 -7.58
C SER A 15 -18.20 -8.28 -6.44
N TYR A 16 -17.87 -7.32 -5.56
CA TYR A 16 -16.86 -7.50 -4.52
C TYR A 16 -17.41 -7.16 -3.12
N ILE A 17 -16.77 -7.72 -2.09
CA ILE A 17 -17.01 -7.43 -0.66
C ILE A 17 -15.69 -6.98 -0.05
N THR A 18 -15.71 -5.98 0.81
CA THR A 18 -14.58 -5.58 1.65
C THR A 18 -14.89 -5.86 3.11
N ALA A 19 -13.94 -6.44 3.84
CA ALA A 19 -14.06 -6.72 5.27
C ALA A 19 -12.69 -6.68 5.95
N ILE A 20 -12.68 -6.52 7.27
CA ILE A 20 -11.55 -6.95 8.09
C ILE A 20 -11.78 -8.43 8.39
N ALA A 21 -10.79 -9.27 8.12
CA ALA A 21 -10.86 -10.70 8.39
C ALA A 21 -11.06 -10.95 9.89
N ASP A 22 -12.07 -11.76 10.22
CA ASP A 22 -12.45 -12.11 11.59
C ASP A 22 -12.39 -13.62 11.86
N THR A 23 -12.03 -14.42 10.84
CA THR A 23 -11.85 -15.87 10.95
C THR A 23 -10.45 -16.32 10.51
N PRO A 24 -9.92 -17.41 11.08
CA PRO A 24 -8.66 -18.00 10.64
C PRO A 24 -8.65 -18.33 9.14
N GLN A 25 -9.78 -18.76 8.59
CA GLN A 25 -9.90 -19.13 7.18
C GLN A 25 -9.73 -17.91 6.25
N GLN A 26 -10.25 -16.74 6.64
CA GLN A 26 -10.05 -15.52 5.87
C GLN A 26 -8.60 -15.02 5.95
N ILE A 27 -7.96 -15.13 7.12
CA ILE A 27 -6.54 -14.78 7.29
C ILE A 27 -5.68 -15.69 6.42
N GLU A 28 -5.93 -17.01 6.44
CA GLU A 28 -5.25 -17.98 5.59
C GLU A 28 -5.46 -17.69 4.09
N ALA A 29 -6.67 -17.29 3.70
CA ALA A 29 -6.96 -16.89 2.32
C ALA A 29 -6.14 -15.64 1.91
N ALA A 30 -6.00 -14.65 2.79
CA ALA A 30 -5.14 -13.49 2.55
C ALA A 30 -3.65 -13.87 2.48
N GLN A 31 -3.19 -14.77 3.36
CA GLN A 31 -1.82 -15.31 3.34
C GLN A 31 -1.51 -16.06 2.04
N ARG A 32 -2.46 -16.84 1.55
CA ARG A 32 -2.35 -17.55 0.26
C ARG A 32 -2.29 -16.58 -0.92
N LEU A 33 -3.15 -15.55 -0.93
CA LEU A 33 -3.11 -14.52 -1.96
C LEU A 33 -1.75 -13.80 -1.98
N ARG A 34 -1.22 -13.46 -0.80
CA ARG A 34 0.11 -12.86 -0.69
C ARG A 34 1.22 -13.77 -1.21
N TYR A 35 1.16 -15.07 -0.90
CA TYR A 35 2.11 -16.04 -1.45
C TYR A 35 2.07 -16.09 -2.98
N GLN A 36 0.87 -16.17 -3.57
CA GLN A 36 0.69 -16.18 -5.02
C GLN A 36 1.29 -14.93 -5.68
N VAL A 37 1.03 -13.75 -5.12
CA VAL A 37 1.51 -12.49 -5.72
C VAL A 37 2.99 -12.24 -5.44
N PHE A 38 3.47 -12.43 -4.21
CA PHE A 38 4.85 -12.10 -3.85
C PHE A 38 5.83 -13.24 -4.13
N GLY A 39 5.46 -14.48 -3.81
CA GLY A 39 6.30 -15.65 -4.01
C GLY A 39 6.27 -16.16 -5.45
N GLU A 40 5.08 -16.45 -5.98
CA GLU A 40 4.95 -17.09 -7.30
C GLU A 40 5.10 -16.10 -8.46
N GLU A 41 4.35 -15.00 -8.44
CA GLU A 41 4.36 -14.02 -9.54
C GLU A 41 5.62 -13.14 -9.53
N LYS A 42 5.97 -12.57 -8.36
CA LYS A 42 7.16 -11.71 -8.23
C LYS A 42 8.47 -12.47 -8.02
N GLY A 43 8.41 -13.77 -7.71
CA GLY A 43 9.61 -14.59 -7.52
C GLY A 43 10.39 -14.29 -6.23
N ALA A 44 9.78 -13.61 -5.26
CA ALA A 44 10.47 -13.25 -4.03
C ALA A 44 10.69 -14.48 -3.12
N THR A 45 11.81 -14.48 -2.41
CA THR A 45 12.09 -15.53 -1.41
C THR A 45 11.40 -15.20 -0.10
N LEU A 46 10.18 -15.72 0.09
CA LEU A 46 9.41 -15.49 1.30
C LEU A 46 9.94 -16.34 2.47
N GLN A 47 10.31 -15.68 3.57
CA GLN A 47 10.66 -16.33 4.83
C GLN A 47 9.37 -16.78 5.56
N SER A 48 8.69 -17.78 5.00
CA SER A 48 7.42 -18.27 5.54
C SER A 48 7.59 -19.56 6.35
N SER A 49 6.85 -19.66 7.45
CA SER A 49 6.76 -20.88 8.25
C SER A 49 5.87 -21.97 7.62
N ALA A 50 5.12 -21.65 6.56
CA ALA A 50 4.16 -22.57 5.94
C ALA A 50 4.27 -22.57 4.41
N THR A 51 4.28 -23.76 3.82
CA THR A 51 4.32 -23.93 2.36
C THR A 51 3.06 -23.36 1.71
N GLY A 52 3.23 -22.53 0.68
CA GLY A 52 2.11 -21.95 -0.07
C GLY A 52 1.41 -20.77 0.60
N LEU A 53 1.96 -20.25 1.71
CA LEU A 53 1.41 -19.12 2.46
C LEU A 53 2.51 -18.09 2.72
N ASP A 54 2.20 -16.79 2.69
CA ASP A 54 3.09 -15.71 3.17
C ASP A 54 2.73 -15.45 4.64
N VAL A 55 3.46 -16.08 5.57
CA VAL A 55 3.21 -15.99 7.01
C VAL A 55 4.44 -15.48 7.74
N ASP A 56 4.26 -14.46 8.58
CA ASP A 56 5.30 -13.95 9.47
C ASP A 56 4.75 -13.63 10.87
N GLU A 57 5.61 -13.19 11.79
CA GLU A 57 5.25 -12.86 13.17
C GLU A 57 4.23 -11.72 13.30
N PHE A 58 4.09 -10.87 12.28
CA PHE A 58 3.18 -9.72 12.31
C PHE A 58 1.73 -10.15 12.06
N ASP A 59 1.47 -11.30 11.42
CA ASP A 59 0.11 -11.79 11.19
C ASP A 59 -0.67 -12.04 12.49
N ALA A 60 0.02 -12.28 13.60
CA ALA A 60 -0.62 -12.46 14.91
C ALA A 60 -1.15 -11.14 15.52
N VAL A 61 -0.61 -9.99 15.09
CA VAL A 61 -0.89 -8.67 15.69
C VAL A 61 -1.51 -7.67 14.71
N MET A 62 -1.43 -7.94 13.40
CA MET A 62 -2.02 -7.12 12.35
C MET A 62 -3.46 -7.54 12.04
N ASP A 63 -4.30 -6.57 11.73
CA ASP A 63 -5.58 -6.81 11.08
C ASP A 63 -5.37 -7.06 9.59
N HIS A 64 -6.22 -7.89 9.00
CA HIS A 64 -6.18 -8.19 7.57
C HIS A 64 -7.40 -7.58 6.88
N LEU A 65 -7.20 -6.47 6.17
CA LEU A 65 -8.22 -5.97 5.25
C LEU A 65 -8.23 -6.88 4.03
N ILE A 66 -9.40 -7.42 3.69
CA ILE A 66 -9.60 -8.31 2.55
C ILE A 66 -10.66 -7.74 1.61
N VAL A 67 -10.46 -7.98 0.32
CA VAL A 67 -11.48 -7.82 -0.72
C VAL A 67 -11.72 -9.18 -1.34
N SER A 68 -12.97 -9.62 -1.34
CA SER A 68 -13.38 -10.92 -1.88
C SER A 68 -14.28 -10.76 -3.10
N ASP A 69 -14.13 -11.63 -4.08
CA ASP A 69 -15.10 -11.80 -5.17
C ASP A 69 -16.37 -12.46 -4.62
N ARG A 70 -17.54 -11.87 -4.86
CA ARG A 70 -18.83 -12.43 -4.43
C ARG A 70 -19.20 -13.71 -5.15
N ALA A 71 -18.77 -13.87 -6.40
CA ALA A 71 -19.13 -15.02 -7.22
C ALA A 71 -18.40 -16.28 -6.76
N THR A 72 -17.11 -16.15 -6.42
CA THR A 72 -16.25 -17.29 -6.04
C THR A 72 -16.05 -17.41 -4.53
N GLY A 73 -16.21 -16.30 -3.79
CA GLY A 73 -15.86 -16.21 -2.37
C GLY A 73 -14.35 -16.04 -2.12
N GLU A 74 -13.53 -16.01 -3.17
CA GLU A 74 -12.07 -15.93 -3.05
C GLU A 74 -11.63 -14.54 -2.61
N VAL A 75 -10.58 -14.48 -1.77
CA VAL A 75 -9.90 -13.23 -1.43
C VAL A 75 -9.01 -12.84 -2.61
N VAL A 76 -9.31 -11.70 -3.22
CA VAL A 76 -8.68 -11.20 -4.45
C VAL A 76 -7.85 -9.93 -4.23
N GLY A 77 -7.95 -9.31 -3.06
CA GLY A 77 -7.10 -8.19 -2.65
C GLY A 77 -6.91 -8.15 -1.14
N THR A 78 -5.76 -7.69 -0.66
CA THR A 78 -5.52 -7.58 0.78
C THR A 78 -4.52 -6.49 1.17
N TYR A 79 -4.68 -5.98 2.40
CA TYR A 79 -3.72 -5.19 3.16
C TYR A 79 -3.57 -5.78 4.55
N ARG A 80 -2.38 -5.68 5.13
CA ARG A 80 -2.19 -5.79 6.58
C ARG A 80 -2.16 -4.43 7.23
N LEU A 81 -2.73 -4.32 8.43
CA LEU A 81 -2.87 -3.07 9.19
C LEU A 81 -2.43 -3.29 10.64
N LEU A 82 -1.41 -2.57 11.09
CA LEU A 82 -0.95 -2.57 12.47
C LEU A 82 -1.35 -1.26 13.15
N PRO A 83 -2.42 -1.24 13.95
CA PRO A 83 -2.74 -0.09 14.78
C PRO A 83 -1.75 0.00 15.97
N PRO A 84 -1.60 1.19 16.56
CA PRO A 84 -0.66 1.43 17.65
C PRO A 84 -1.02 0.58 18.89
N GLY A 85 0.00 0.08 19.58
CA GLY A 85 -0.16 -0.66 20.83
C GLY A 85 -0.47 -2.16 20.70
N ARG A 86 -0.65 -2.70 19.48
CA ARG A 86 -0.85 -4.15 19.27
C ARG A 86 0.44 -4.96 19.13
N GLY A 87 1.50 -4.33 18.62
CA GLY A 87 2.81 -4.96 18.41
C GLY A 87 3.91 -4.28 19.23
N ASN A 88 5.02 -4.99 19.42
CA ASN A 88 6.21 -4.43 20.08
C ASN A 88 7.01 -3.49 19.17
N ARG A 89 6.82 -3.60 17.86
CA ARG A 89 7.50 -2.81 16.83
C ARG A 89 6.64 -2.70 15.58
N LEU A 90 6.95 -1.71 14.74
CA LEU A 90 6.43 -1.60 13.38
C LEU A 90 7.25 -2.48 12.43
N PHE A 91 6.66 -2.96 11.34
CA PHE A 91 7.35 -3.69 10.28
C PHE A 91 8.44 -2.82 9.64
N SER A 92 8.12 -1.56 9.32
CA SER A 92 9.03 -0.58 8.73
C SER A 92 10.23 -0.26 9.62
N GLU A 93 10.23 -0.61 10.92
CA GLU A 93 11.44 -0.51 11.75
C GLU A 93 12.54 -1.51 11.34
N GLY A 94 12.21 -2.55 10.55
CA GLY A 94 13.18 -3.44 9.91
C GLY A 94 13.94 -2.77 8.76
N GLU A 95 13.33 -1.78 8.10
CA GLU A 95 13.90 -1.09 6.93
C GLU A 95 14.40 0.32 7.26
N PHE A 96 13.81 0.98 8.26
CA PHE A 96 14.06 2.38 8.61
C PHE A 96 14.32 2.56 10.12
N ASP A 97 15.05 3.61 10.46
CA ASP A 97 15.12 4.14 11.82
C ASP A 97 13.95 5.09 12.09
N LEU A 98 12.93 4.58 12.77
CA LEU A 98 11.70 5.32 13.12
C LEU A 98 11.72 5.92 14.53
N ARG A 99 12.86 5.87 15.24
CA ARG A 99 12.97 6.38 16.63
C ARG A 99 12.77 7.89 16.72
N GLY A 100 13.04 8.61 15.64
CA GLY A 100 12.88 10.06 15.55
C GLY A 100 11.43 10.53 15.36
N LEU A 101 10.48 9.62 15.09
CA LEU A 101 9.09 10.01 14.89
C LEU A 101 8.48 10.54 16.21
N PRO A 102 7.74 11.67 16.16
CA PRO A 102 7.05 12.23 17.32
C PRO A 102 6.13 11.21 18.00
N LEU A 103 6.01 11.29 19.33
CA LEU A 103 5.21 10.34 20.10
C LEU A 103 3.73 10.38 19.73
N ASP A 104 3.18 11.56 19.48
CA ASP A 104 1.80 11.79 19.05
C ASP A 104 1.50 11.19 17.67
N VAL A 105 2.49 11.20 16.77
CA VAL A 105 2.44 10.48 15.49
C VAL A 105 2.43 8.98 15.77
N ARG A 106 3.42 8.46 16.50
CA ARG A 106 3.54 7.01 16.78
C ARG A 106 2.32 6.44 17.51
N SER A 107 1.71 7.17 18.43
CA SER A 107 0.53 6.73 19.18
C SER A 107 -0.76 6.75 18.37
N SER A 108 -0.74 7.36 17.17
CA SER A 108 -1.93 7.57 16.33
C SER A 108 -1.72 7.06 14.90
N LEU A 109 -0.66 6.27 14.67
CA LEU A 109 -0.22 5.78 13.37
C LEU A 109 -0.63 4.32 13.18
N VAL A 110 -1.40 4.08 12.13
CA VAL A 110 -1.63 2.74 11.58
C VAL A 110 -0.58 2.49 10.51
N GLU A 111 0.21 1.44 10.68
CA GLU A 111 1.10 0.97 9.62
C GLU A 111 0.33 0.03 8.69
N ALA A 112 0.41 0.27 7.38
CA ALA A 112 -0.15 -0.58 6.35
C ALA A 112 0.95 -1.19 5.48
N GLY A 113 0.80 -2.47 5.16
CA GLY A 113 1.78 -3.19 4.37
C GLY A 113 1.21 -4.41 3.68
N ARG A 114 2.07 -5.13 2.96
CA ARG A 114 1.75 -6.36 2.22
C ARG A 114 0.51 -6.22 1.32
N ALA A 115 0.40 -5.08 0.67
CA ALA A 115 -0.69 -4.78 -0.25
C ALA A 115 -0.55 -5.59 -1.54
N CYS A 116 -1.54 -6.41 -1.89
CA CYS A 116 -1.56 -7.11 -3.17
C CYS A 116 -2.96 -7.32 -3.72
N VAL A 117 -3.04 -7.54 -5.03
CA VAL A 117 -4.27 -7.84 -5.77
C VAL A 117 -3.97 -8.98 -6.73
N HIS A 118 -4.84 -9.99 -6.74
CA HIS A 118 -4.79 -11.12 -7.65
C HIS A 118 -4.73 -10.63 -9.10
N GLN A 119 -3.89 -11.22 -9.94
CA GLN A 119 -3.60 -10.75 -11.30
C GLN A 119 -4.87 -10.52 -12.14
N ASP A 120 -5.84 -11.44 -12.04
CA ASP A 120 -7.09 -11.40 -12.81
C ASP A 120 -8.09 -10.35 -12.29
N HIS A 121 -7.82 -9.76 -11.12
CA HIS A 121 -8.70 -8.80 -10.46
C HIS A 121 -8.08 -7.40 -10.32
N ARG A 122 -6.93 -7.13 -10.98
CA ARG A 122 -6.24 -5.83 -11.03
C ARG A 122 -7.04 -4.77 -11.80
N SER A 123 -8.17 -4.40 -11.22
CA SER A 123 -9.13 -3.46 -11.74
C SER A 123 -9.23 -2.24 -10.84
N GLY A 124 -9.73 -1.13 -11.39
CA GLY A 124 -10.02 0.05 -10.59
C GLY A 124 -11.01 -0.22 -9.45
N ALA A 125 -11.92 -1.21 -9.61
CA ALA A 125 -12.92 -1.55 -8.60
C ALA A 125 -12.29 -2.12 -7.31
N VAL A 126 -11.45 -3.15 -7.43
CA VAL A 126 -10.79 -3.77 -6.26
C VAL A 126 -9.86 -2.80 -5.57
N ILE A 127 -9.06 -2.06 -6.34
CA ILE A 127 -8.15 -1.04 -5.80
C ILE A 127 -8.95 0.02 -5.03
N ASN A 128 -10.01 0.58 -5.62
CA ASN A 128 -10.84 1.59 -4.94
C ASN A 128 -11.47 1.06 -3.65
N LEU A 129 -11.91 -0.19 -3.63
CA LEU A 129 -12.44 -0.84 -2.43
C LEU A 129 -11.38 -1.01 -1.34
N MET A 130 -10.16 -1.43 -1.70
CA MET A 130 -9.06 -1.53 -0.75
C MET A 130 -8.71 -0.16 -0.16
N TRP A 131 -8.60 0.87 -0.98
CA TRP A 131 -8.33 2.24 -0.50
C TRP A 131 -9.45 2.79 0.37
N ALA A 132 -10.72 2.56 0.00
CA ALA A 132 -11.85 2.98 0.82
C ALA A 132 -11.91 2.20 2.15
N GLY A 133 -11.60 0.90 2.13
CA GLY A 133 -11.48 0.08 3.35
C GLY A 133 -10.37 0.56 4.26
N LEU A 134 -9.19 0.85 3.71
CA LEU A 134 -8.03 1.38 4.43
C LEU A 134 -8.35 2.73 5.10
N ALA A 135 -8.92 3.66 4.33
CA ALA A 135 -9.29 4.97 4.84
C ALA A 135 -10.40 4.89 5.90
N ARG A 136 -11.42 4.05 5.70
CA ARG A 136 -12.46 3.82 6.72
C ARG A 136 -11.87 3.22 7.99
N TYR A 137 -10.96 2.26 7.88
CA TYR A 137 -10.30 1.67 9.03
C TYR A 137 -9.60 2.75 9.86
N VAL A 138 -8.75 3.57 9.23
CA VAL A 138 -7.99 4.62 9.93
C VAL A 138 -8.94 5.67 10.55
N LEU A 139 -9.92 6.15 9.78
CA LEU A 139 -10.85 7.19 10.25
C LEU A 139 -11.78 6.71 11.37
N LEU A 140 -12.33 5.50 11.25
CA LEU A 140 -13.30 4.96 12.23
C LEU A 140 -12.63 4.41 13.49
N SER A 141 -11.36 4.01 13.42
CA SER A 141 -10.57 3.63 14.61
C SER A 141 -10.07 4.85 15.41
N GLY A 142 -10.30 6.08 14.92
CA GLY A 142 -9.85 7.31 15.57
C GLY A 142 -8.36 7.57 15.42
N HIS A 143 -7.68 6.85 14.53
CA HIS A 143 -6.27 7.10 14.19
C HIS A 143 -6.14 8.22 13.16
N ARG A 144 -5.01 8.92 13.21
CA ARG A 144 -4.77 10.09 12.36
C ARG A 144 -3.82 9.78 11.21
N TYR A 145 -2.79 9.00 11.47
CA TYR A 145 -1.73 8.75 10.51
C TYR A 145 -1.86 7.36 9.91
N LEU A 146 -1.62 7.29 8.61
CA LEU A 146 -1.38 6.07 7.89
C LEU A 146 0.05 6.10 7.39
N ALA A 147 0.83 5.05 7.65
CA ALA A 147 2.20 4.96 7.18
C ALA A 147 2.53 3.56 6.66
N GLY A 148 3.65 3.44 5.97
CA GLY A 148 4.17 2.15 5.51
C GLY A 148 5.21 2.32 4.43
N CYS A 149 5.70 1.20 3.92
CA CYS A 149 6.67 1.16 2.84
C CYS A 149 5.96 1.05 1.48
N ALA A 150 6.30 1.96 0.57
CA ALA A 150 5.84 1.94 -0.80
C ALA A 150 7.02 1.59 -1.72
N SER A 151 6.98 0.37 -2.25
CA SER A 151 8.05 -0.23 -3.04
C SER A 151 8.04 0.25 -4.50
N VAL A 152 9.24 0.52 -5.02
CA VAL A 152 9.47 0.87 -6.42
C VAL A 152 10.46 -0.12 -7.03
N PRO A 153 10.04 -0.96 -8.00
CA PRO A 153 10.94 -1.91 -8.65
C PRO A 153 12.14 -1.27 -9.31
N LEU A 154 13.29 -1.93 -9.18
CA LEU A 154 14.58 -1.51 -9.76
C LEU A 154 14.88 -2.18 -11.10
N ALA A 155 13.98 -3.03 -11.60
CA ALA A 155 14.10 -3.74 -12.87
C ALA A 155 14.34 -2.82 -14.09
N ASP A 156 14.02 -1.53 -13.99
CA ASP A 156 14.30 -0.52 -15.02
C ASP A 156 15.68 0.18 -14.88
N GLY A 157 16.57 -0.40 -14.09
CA GLY A 157 17.87 0.20 -13.73
C GLY A 157 17.75 1.33 -12.71
N GLY A 158 16.63 1.42 -11.99
CA GLY A 158 16.39 2.42 -10.94
C GLY A 158 15.89 3.77 -11.46
N GLN A 159 15.40 3.84 -12.69
CA GLN A 159 14.89 5.06 -13.30
C GLN A 159 13.60 5.53 -12.62
N ALA A 160 12.67 4.62 -12.35
CA ALA A 160 11.45 4.89 -11.61
C ALA A 160 11.74 5.32 -10.16
N ALA A 161 12.66 4.62 -9.48
CA ALA A 161 13.08 4.94 -8.11
C ALA A 161 13.76 6.32 -8.02
N SER A 162 14.63 6.66 -8.99
CA SER A 162 15.26 7.98 -9.07
C SER A 162 14.23 9.10 -9.27
N ASN A 163 13.23 8.88 -10.13
CA ASN A 163 12.16 9.84 -10.34
C ASN A 163 11.21 9.94 -9.12
N ALA A 164 10.93 8.82 -8.44
CA ALA A 164 10.20 8.82 -7.17
C ALA A 164 10.94 9.64 -6.11
N TRP A 165 12.25 9.47 -5.99
CA TRP A 165 13.07 10.26 -5.07
C TRP A 165 13.09 11.75 -5.41
N LEU A 166 13.14 12.11 -6.71
CA LEU A 166 13.01 13.50 -7.14
C LEU A 166 11.66 14.10 -6.76
N LEU A 167 10.55 13.36 -6.93
CA LEU A 167 9.23 13.78 -6.45
C LEU A 167 9.18 13.94 -4.93
N GLY A 168 9.78 12.99 -4.20
CA GLY A 168 9.87 13.00 -2.75
C GLY A 168 10.64 14.18 -2.19
N THR A 169 11.68 14.64 -2.87
CA THR A 169 12.51 15.76 -2.41
C THR A 169 11.98 17.13 -2.84
N THR A 170 11.21 17.20 -3.93
CA THR A 170 10.77 18.47 -4.52
C THR A 170 9.29 18.82 -4.27
N ARG A 171 8.40 17.82 -4.20
CA ARG A 171 6.94 18.05 -4.11
C ARG A 171 6.29 17.36 -2.91
N HIS A 172 6.84 16.24 -2.47
CA HIS A 172 6.23 15.39 -1.44
C HIS A 172 7.13 15.21 -0.21
N ALA A 173 8.04 16.16 0.03
CA ALA A 173 8.97 16.06 1.14
C ALA A 173 8.24 16.16 2.47
N ALA A 174 8.51 15.21 3.37
CA ALA A 174 8.02 15.28 4.73
C ALA A 174 8.61 16.49 5.49
N PRO A 175 7.85 17.07 6.43
CA PRO A 175 8.40 18.05 7.37
C PRO A 175 9.54 17.41 8.19
N PRO A 176 10.52 18.21 8.67
CA PRO A 176 11.75 17.70 9.29
C PRO A 176 11.53 16.66 10.39
N GLU A 177 10.50 16.83 11.22
CA GLU A 177 10.14 15.95 12.34
C GLU A 177 9.62 14.58 11.92
N LEU A 178 9.11 14.43 10.69
CA LEU A 178 8.65 13.15 10.17
C LEU A 178 9.73 12.44 9.34
N ARG A 179 10.94 13.00 9.25
CA ARG A 179 12.00 12.40 8.43
C ARG A 179 12.62 11.20 9.12
N VAL A 180 12.87 10.17 8.33
CA VAL A 180 13.45 8.88 8.77
C VAL A 180 14.67 8.55 7.93
N GLN A 181 15.52 7.67 8.44
CA GLN A 181 16.72 7.20 7.73
C GLN A 181 16.56 5.72 7.36
N PRO A 182 16.88 5.31 6.13
CA PRO A 182 16.91 3.90 5.78
C PRO A 182 18.08 3.21 6.48
N ARG A 183 17.88 1.94 6.87
CA ARG A 183 18.96 1.10 7.42
C ARG A 183 19.96 0.66 6.36
N VAL A 184 19.47 0.40 5.14
CA VAL A 184 20.29 0.08 3.97
C VAL A 184 19.89 1.08 2.88
N PRO A 185 20.58 2.22 2.75
CA PRO A 185 20.20 3.23 1.77
C PRO A 185 20.34 2.69 0.35
N TRP A 186 19.29 2.83 -0.46
CA TRP A 186 19.42 2.69 -1.90
C TRP A 186 20.04 3.98 -2.47
N SER A 187 21.07 3.82 -3.28
CA SER A 187 21.67 4.91 -4.05
C SER A 187 21.51 4.58 -5.52
N PRO A 188 21.07 5.53 -6.36
CA PRO A 188 21.14 5.34 -7.80
C PRO A 188 22.59 5.00 -8.15
N SER A 189 22.83 3.84 -8.77
CA SER A 189 24.09 3.63 -9.50
C SER A 189 24.26 4.77 -10.50
N LEU A 190 25.50 5.11 -10.87
CA LEU A 190 25.97 6.21 -11.74
C LEU A 190 25.30 6.33 -13.14
N SER A 191 23.98 6.25 -13.23
CA SER A 191 23.20 6.79 -14.32
C SER A 191 23.38 8.30 -14.31
N PRO A 192 23.44 8.93 -15.49
CA PRO A 192 23.68 10.37 -15.58
C PRO A 192 22.68 11.06 -14.66
N SER A 193 23.20 11.95 -13.81
CA SER A 193 22.36 12.80 -12.98
C SER A 193 21.21 13.31 -13.85
N PRO A 194 19.96 13.24 -13.37
CA PRO A 194 18.83 13.73 -14.13
C PRO A 194 19.21 15.11 -14.67
N SER A 195 18.92 15.37 -15.95
CA SER A 195 19.21 16.66 -16.54
C SER A 195 18.69 17.75 -15.59
N PRO A 196 19.38 18.89 -15.45
CA PRO A 196 18.91 19.95 -14.56
C PRO A 196 17.47 20.41 -14.87
N ASP A 197 16.98 20.12 -16.08
CA ASP A 197 15.62 20.39 -16.55
C ASP A 197 14.61 19.24 -16.36
N ALA A 198 15.04 18.08 -15.84
CA ALA A 198 14.19 16.91 -15.66
C ALA A 198 13.03 17.24 -14.70
N GLN A 199 11.82 17.25 -15.24
CA GLN A 199 10.63 17.51 -14.44
C GLN A 199 10.14 16.22 -13.77
N PRO A 200 9.88 16.25 -12.44
CA PRO A 200 9.37 15.10 -11.74
C PRO A 200 7.98 14.69 -12.29
N SER A 201 7.85 13.42 -12.68
CA SER A 201 6.66 12.89 -13.35
C SER A 201 6.00 11.77 -12.55
N TYR A 202 4.68 11.75 -12.48
CA TYR A 202 3.95 10.65 -11.83
C TYR A 202 3.78 9.41 -12.73
N ALA A 203 4.21 9.49 -14.00
CA ALA A 203 3.93 8.47 -15.00
C ALA A 203 4.68 7.14 -14.74
N THR A 204 5.91 7.24 -14.24
CA THR A 204 6.77 6.08 -13.97
C THR A 204 6.61 5.52 -12.56
N LEU A 205 5.75 6.13 -11.72
CA LEU A 205 5.52 5.63 -10.37
C LEU A 205 4.66 4.36 -10.39
N PRO A 206 4.97 3.39 -9.53
CA PRO A 206 4.06 2.30 -9.23
C PRO A 206 2.68 2.82 -8.82
N PRO A 207 1.58 2.14 -9.21
CA PRO A 207 0.22 2.61 -8.94
C PRO A 207 -0.06 2.94 -7.48
N LEU A 208 0.50 2.13 -6.56
CA LEU A 208 0.31 2.29 -5.12
C LEU A 208 0.95 3.58 -4.60
N LEU A 209 2.25 3.78 -4.85
CA LEU A 209 2.96 5.00 -4.47
C LEU A 209 2.31 6.24 -5.09
N ARG A 210 1.96 6.18 -6.38
CA ARG A 210 1.23 7.26 -7.05
C ARG A 210 -0.10 7.59 -6.37
N GLY A 211 -0.81 6.58 -5.87
CA GLY A 211 -2.03 6.74 -5.07
C GLY A 211 -1.77 7.52 -3.79
N TYR A 212 -0.78 7.10 -3.00
CA TYR A 212 -0.42 7.77 -1.74
C TYR A 212 -0.06 9.25 -1.96
N LEU A 213 0.78 9.55 -2.96
CA LEU A 213 1.18 10.93 -3.24
C LEU A 213 0.01 11.79 -3.73
N ARG A 214 -0.95 11.22 -4.47
CA ARG A 214 -2.14 11.95 -4.92
C ARG A 214 -3.09 12.34 -3.79
N VAL A 215 -3.15 11.53 -2.73
CA VAL A 215 -3.98 11.84 -1.55
C VAL A 215 -3.25 12.71 -0.52
N GLY A 216 -1.99 13.08 -0.79
CA GLY A 216 -1.22 14.02 0.01
C GLY A 216 -0.23 13.38 0.98
N ALA A 217 0.14 12.12 0.78
CA ALA A 217 1.17 11.48 1.58
C ALA A 217 2.55 12.10 1.30
N TRP A 218 3.39 12.13 2.34
CA TRP A 218 4.79 12.51 2.24
C TRP A 218 5.70 11.31 2.04
N MET A 219 6.83 11.55 1.36
CA MET A 219 8.01 10.70 1.45
C MET A 219 8.91 11.21 2.58
N CYS A 220 9.26 10.31 3.49
CA CYS A 220 9.89 10.67 4.76
C CYS A 220 11.42 10.59 4.72
N GLY A 221 12.04 10.21 3.62
CA GLY A 221 13.48 10.12 3.56
C GLY A 221 13.97 9.37 2.32
N ALA A 222 15.28 9.16 2.27
CA ALA A 222 15.89 8.35 1.22
C ALA A 222 15.35 6.91 1.29
N PRO A 223 15.21 6.22 0.15
CA PRO A 223 14.66 4.87 0.12
C PRO A 223 15.61 3.83 0.74
N HIS A 224 15.02 2.78 1.27
CA HIS A 224 15.71 1.53 1.64
C HIS A 224 15.92 0.66 0.39
N HIS A 225 17.03 -0.06 0.33
CA HIS A 225 17.30 -1.04 -0.73
C HIS A 225 16.85 -2.43 -0.29
N GLU A 226 15.67 -2.86 -0.74
CA GLU A 226 15.13 -4.19 -0.48
C GLU A 226 15.62 -5.16 -1.56
N ARG A 227 16.53 -6.05 -1.15
CA ARG A 227 17.27 -6.92 -2.07
C ARG A 227 16.49 -8.17 -2.44
N ASP A 228 15.60 -8.63 -1.57
CA ASP A 228 14.82 -9.86 -1.83
C ASP A 228 13.78 -9.62 -2.93
N PHE A 229 13.34 -8.38 -3.10
CA PHE A 229 12.39 -7.95 -4.14
C PHE A 229 13.03 -7.14 -5.28
N ASP A 230 14.30 -6.77 -5.16
CA ASP A 230 14.96 -5.79 -6.06
C ASP A 230 14.15 -4.49 -6.17
N ASP A 231 13.72 -3.97 -5.01
CA ASP A 231 12.88 -2.79 -4.87
C ASP A 231 13.63 -1.68 -4.10
N ALA A 232 13.30 -0.42 -4.42
CA ALA A 232 13.57 0.72 -3.55
C ALA A 232 12.31 1.05 -2.74
N ASP A 233 12.37 0.86 -1.43
CA ASP A 233 11.27 1.10 -0.53
C ASP A 233 11.29 2.53 -0.01
N PHE A 234 10.16 3.24 -0.12
CA PHE A 234 10.00 4.57 0.42
C PHE A 234 9.07 4.53 1.63
N PHE A 235 9.55 4.97 2.80
CA PHE A 235 8.66 5.20 3.93
C PHE A 235 7.77 6.41 3.66
N VAL A 236 6.47 6.17 3.61
CA VAL A 236 5.45 7.19 3.34
C VAL A 236 4.55 7.40 4.55
N VAL A 237 4.14 8.65 4.77
CA VAL A 237 3.20 9.02 5.83
C VAL A 237 2.09 9.90 5.26
N LEU A 238 0.85 9.49 5.47
CA LEU A 238 -0.35 10.28 5.20
C LEU A 238 -0.94 10.77 6.51
N ASP A 239 -1.06 12.08 6.64
CA ASP A 239 -1.87 12.72 7.68
C ASP A 239 -3.32 12.86 7.17
N THR A 240 -4.23 12.08 7.76
CA THR A 240 -5.63 12.07 7.32
C THR A 240 -6.36 13.40 7.54
N GLU A 241 -5.86 14.27 8.42
CA GLU A 241 -6.41 15.63 8.62
C GLU A 241 -6.00 16.59 7.48
N ARG A 242 -4.92 16.27 6.78
CA ARG A 242 -4.42 17.04 5.63
C ARG A 242 -4.85 16.46 4.29
N MET A 243 -5.52 15.31 4.32
CA MET A 243 -6.05 14.65 3.14
C MET A 243 -7.05 15.60 2.46
N ASN A 244 -7.00 15.66 1.13
CA ASN A 244 -7.95 16.47 0.38
C ASN A 244 -9.39 16.05 0.69
N ASP A 245 -10.26 17.03 1.03
CA ASP A 245 -11.67 16.81 1.36
C ASP A 245 -12.42 15.93 0.35
N ARG A 246 -12.09 16.06 -0.94
CA ARG A 246 -12.68 15.22 -1.99
C ARG A 246 -12.39 13.74 -1.75
N TYR A 247 -11.16 13.40 -1.39
CA TYR A 247 -10.76 12.02 -1.12
C TYR A 247 -11.32 11.54 0.21
N ARG A 248 -11.33 12.41 1.25
CA ARG A 248 -11.96 12.09 2.53
C ARG A 248 -13.44 11.71 2.36
N ARG A 249 -14.22 12.52 1.65
CA ARG A 249 -15.65 12.24 1.35
C ARG A 249 -15.82 11.00 0.50
N TYR A 250 -15.00 10.85 -0.55
CA TYR A 250 -15.02 9.66 -1.40
C TYR A 250 -14.80 8.37 -0.59
N PHE A 251 -13.81 8.36 0.30
CA PHE A 251 -13.49 7.19 1.11
C PHE A 251 -14.52 6.90 2.20
N LEU A 252 -15.13 7.94 2.79
CA LEU A 252 -16.23 7.76 3.74
C LEU A 252 -17.52 7.29 3.07
N GLY A 253 -17.61 7.34 1.74
CA GLY A 253 -18.85 7.02 1.01
C GLY A 253 -19.86 8.16 1.04
N GLU A 254 -19.40 9.38 1.34
CA GLU A 254 -20.19 10.62 1.29
C GLU A 254 -20.20 11.24 -0.11
N ALA A 255 -19.41 10.69 -1.04
CA ALA A 255 -19.43 11.10 -2.43
C ALA A 255 -20.67 10.52 -3.15
N GLN A 256 -21.64 11.39 -3.40
CA GLN A 256 -22.71 11.20 -4.38
C GLN A 256 -22.42 12.10 -5.59
#